data_AF-A0A831YIJ2-F1
#
_entry.id   AF-A0A831YIJ2-F1
#
_cell.length_a   1.000
_cell.length_b   1.000
_cell.length_c   1.000
_cell.angle_alpha   90.00
_cell.angle_beta   90.00
_cell.angle_gamma   90.00
#
_symmetry.space_group_name_H-M   'P 1'
#
loop_
_entity.id
_entity.type
_entity.pdbx_description
1 polymer ?
#
loop_
_entity_poly.entity_id
_entity_poly.type
_entity_poly.pdbx_seq_one_letter_code
_entity_poly.pdbx_strand_id
1 'polypeptide(L)'
;MLDAALYELLYEPYLPKIESEGIIVMNPYGVFVAKAVGKRVVVDLMDLWNYHFDVFTLDAFDFHALRRADLVIAWSRAIAALLKSIGLRHVGYLPYGLDLESFDPLTVSPRIFLENYGIDPSIFKVVYS
;
A
#
# COMPACT_ATOMS: atom_id res chain seq x y z
N MET A 1 8.94 -17.30 1.45
CA MET A 1 8.41 -17.73 2.76
C MET A 1 9.39 -17.49 3.91
N LEU A 2 10.65 -17.99 3.87
CA LEU A 2 11.64 -17.74 4.94
C LEU A 2 11.94 -16.24 5.14
N ASP A 3 11.93 -15.45 4.06
CA ASP A 3 12.22 -14.02 4.11
C ASP A 3 11.09 -13.20 4.76
N ALA A 4 9.84 -13.42 4.38
CA ALA A 4 8.67 -12.75 4.99
C ALA A 4 8.54 -13.00 6.50
N ALA A 5 8.83 -14.22 6.94
CA ALA A 5 8.85 -14.56 8.37
C ALA A 5 10.00 -13.88 9.14
N LEU A 6 11.13 -13.61 8.47
CA LEU A 6 12.24 -12.85 9.05
C LEU A 6 11.85 -11.39 9.29
N TYR A 7 11.09 -10.78 8.37
CA TYR A 7 10.59 -9.42 8.55
C TYR A 7 9.67 -9.28 9.78
N GLU A 8 8.83 -10.28 10.08
CA GLU A 8 8.01 -10.28 11.31
C GLU A 8 8.87 -10.19 12.59
N LEU A 9 9.99 -10.91 12.64
CA LEU A 9 10.91 -10.89 13.79
C LEU A 9 11.52 -9.50 14.01
N LEU A 10 11.66 -8.69 12.96
CA LEU A 10 12.16 -7.32 13.09
C LEU A 10 11.16 -6.42 13.83
N TYR A 11 9.86 -6.72 13.77
CA TYR A 11 8.83 -5.93 14.46
C TYR A 11 8.62 -6.36 15.92
N GLU A 12 8.89 -7.63 16.24
CA GLU A 12 8.69 -8.22 17.57
C GLU A 12 9.23 -7.40 18.76
N PRO A 13 10.47 -6.88 18.76
CA PRO A 13 10.99 -6.16 19.92
C PRO A 13 10.41 -4.75 20.09
N TYR A 14 9.67 -4.23 19.11
CA TYR A 14 9.15 -2.85 19.12
C TYR A 14 7.64 -2.79 19.37
N LEU A 15 6.86 -3.71 18.80
CA LEU A 15 5.39 -3.68 18.88
C LEU A 15 4.81 -3.70 20.31
N PRO A 16 5.39 -4.44 21.28
CA PRO A 16 4.94 -4.37 22.68
C PRO A 16 5.19 -3.01 23.35
N LYS A 17 6.17 -2.24 22.86
CA LYS A 17 6.56 -0.95 23.45
C LYS A 17 5.69 0.21 22.96
N ILE A 18 4.89 -0.02 21.93
CA ILE A 18 3.94 0.97 21.43
C ILE A 18 2.74 0.98 22.39
N GLU A 19 2.46 2.13 23.01
CA GLU A 19 1.38 2.24 24.00
C GLU A 19 -0.03 2.18 23.38
N SER A 20 -0.17 2.45 22.07
CA SER A 20 -1.47 2.45 21.40
C SER A 20 -2.11 1.06 21.32
N GLU A 21 -3.43 0.99 21.42
CA GLU A 21 -4.19 -0.28 21.26
C GLU A 21 -4.20 -0.79 19.82
N GLY A 22 -3.90 0.08 18.86
CA GLY A 22 -3.88 -0.25 17.43
C GLY A 22 -2.70 0.37 16.69
N ILE A 23 -2.36 -0.22 15.56
CA ILE A 23 -1.29 0.21 14.67
C ILE A 23 -1.78 0.24 13.22
N ILE A 24 -1.13 1.09 12.43
CA ILE A 24 -1.24 1.08 10.96
C ILE A 24 0.12 0.62 10.42
N VAL A 25 0.12 -0.43 9.62
CA VAL A 25 1.32 -0.93 8.93
C VAL A 25 1.20 -0.66 7.44
N MET A 26 2.28 -0.23 6.80
CA MET A 26 2.26 0.17 5.38
C MET A 26 2.52 -1.00 4.41
N ASN A 27 2.64 -2.21 4.95
CA ASN A 27 2.79 -3.45 4.19
C ASN A 27 2.23 -4.61 5.02
N PRO A 28 2.04 -5.81 4.42
CA PRO A 28 1.53 -6.97 5.15
C PRO A 28 2.47 -7.51 6.25
N TYR A 29 3.73 -7.05 6.32
CA TYR A 29 4.69 -7.49 7.33
C TYR A 29 4.45 -6.80 8.68
N GLY A 30 4.60 -7.55 9.77
CA GLY A 30 4.34 -7.12 11.14
C GLY A 30 2.91 -7.37 11.60
N VAL A 31 2.01 -7.82 10.70
CA VAL A 31 0.61 -8.11 11.04
C VAL A 31 0.53 -9.28 12.00
N PHE A 32 1.28 -10.36 11.77
CA PHE A 32 1.17 -11.54 12.64
C PHE A 32 1.64 -11.25 14.06
N VAL A 33 2.81 -10.64 14.19
CA VAL A 33 3.36 -10.27 15.50
C VAL A 33 2.46 -9.24 16.20
N ALA A 34 1.97 -8.23 15.50
CA ALA A 34 1.06 -7.24 16.08
C ALA A 34 -0.23 -7.87 16.61
N LYS A 35 -0.82 -8.80 15.86
CA LYS A 35 -1.99 -9.57 16.32
C LYS A 35 -1.64 -10.48 17.49
N ALA A 36 -0.44 -11.07 17.52
CA ALA A 36 0.02 -11.91 18.63
C ALA A 36 0.16 -11.14 19.94
N VAL A 37 0.57 -9.87 19.88
CA VAL A 37 0.67 -8.98 21.06
C VAL A 37 -0.63 -8.21 21.34
N GLY A 38 -1.73 -8.59 20.70
CA GLY A 38 -3.07 -8.09 21.01
C GLY A 38 -3.44 -6.73 20.39
N LYS A 39 -2.68 -6.23 19.41
CA LYS A 39 -3.01 -4.96 18.75
C LYS A 39 -4.17 -5.12 17.76
N ARG A 40 -4.92 -4.03 17.55
CA ARG A 40 -5.71 -3.83 16.34
C ARG A 40 -4.79 -3.42 15.20
N VAL A 41 -4.96 -4.00 14.02
CA VAL A 41 -4.05 -3.81 12.89
C VAL A 41 -4.83 -3.35 11.68
N VAL A 42 -4.49 -2.17 11.19
CA VAL A 42 -4.88 -1.69 9.88
C VAL A 42 -3.68 -1.84 8.94
N VAL A 43 -3.89 -2.44 7.78
CA VAL A 43 -2.88 -2.46 6.72
C VAL A 43 -3.23 -1.36 5.74
N ASP A 44 -2.33 -0.38 5.59
CA ASP A 44 -2.38 0.63 4.56
C ASP A 44 -1.67 0.12 3.30
N LEU A 45 -2.45 -0.41 2.36
CA LEU A 45 -1.95 -1.13 1.19
C LEU A 45 -1.92 -0.21 -0.03
N MET A 46 -0.73 0.31 -0.30
CA MET A 46 -0.44 1.19 -1.43
C MET A 46 -0.26 0.40 -2.72
N ASP A 47 0.70 -0.54 -2.68
CA ASP A 47 1.13 -1.29 -3.83
C ASP A 47 0.75 -2.75 -3.67
N LEU A 48 0.38 -3.35 -4.80
CA LEU A 48 0.04 -4.75 -4.86
C LEU A 48 0.84 -5.36 -5.99
N TRP A 49 1.92 -6.03 -5.60
CA TRP A 49 2.90 -6.56 -6.53
C TRP A 49 2.58 -8.00 -6.88
N ASN A 50 2.82 -8.33 -8.13
CA ASN A 50 2.63 -9.67 -8.64
C ASN A 50 3.75 -9.99 -9.62
N TYR A 51 4.36 -11.16 -9.43
CA TYR A 51 5.49 -11.59 -10.25
C TYR A 51 5.05 -12.12 -11.63
N HIS A 52 3.82 -12.62 -11.72
CA HIS A 52 3.27 -13.22 -12.94
C HIS A 52 2.42 -12.23 -13.73
N PHE A 53 2.66 -12.12 -15.03
CA PHE A 53 1.94 -11.17 -15.90
C PHE A 53 0.49 -11.60 -16.17
N ASP A 54 0.22 -12.91 -16.11
CA ASP A 54 -0.99 -13.56 -16.60
C ASP A 54 -1.93 -14.01 -15.48
N VAL A 55 -1.42 -14.23 -14.26
CA VAL A 55 -2.23 -14.64 -13.11
C VAL A 55 -1.92 -13.74 -11.93
N PHE A 56 -2.94 -13.06 -11.42
CA PHE A 56 -2.83 -12.32 -10.18
C PHE A 56 -2.68 -13.29 -9.00
N THR A 57 -1.46 -13.45 -8.46
CA THR A 57 -1.18 -14.30 -7.31
C THR A 57 -0.58 -13.47 -6.18
N LEU A 58 -1.33 -13.32 -5.08
CA LEU A 58 -0.72 -12.96 -3.81
C LEU A 58 0.09 -14.14 -3.31
N ASP A 59 1.27 -13.86 -2.77
CA ASP A 59 1.96 -14.89 -2.02
C ASP A 59 1.12 -15.29 -0.79
N ALA A 60 1.32 -16.53 -0.35
CA ALA A 60 0.51 -17.10 0.73
C ALA A 60 0.66 -16.31 2.04
N PHE A 61 1.84 -15.73 2.31
CA PHE A 61 2.08 -14.98 3.52
C PHE A 61 1.26 -13.69 3.50
N ASP A 62 1.37 -12.90 2.44
CA ASP A 62 0.62 -11.65 2.27
C ASP A 62 -0.88 -11.90 2.34
N PHE A 63 -1.39 -12.93 1.65
CA PHE A 63 -2.80 -13.29 1.74
C PHE A 63 -3.26 -13.57 3.17
N HIS A 64 -2.49 -14.36 3.92
CA HIS A 64 -2.83 -14.70 5.31
C HIS A 64 -2.66 -13.53 6.27
N ALA A 65 -1.65 -12.68 6.07
CA ALA A 65 -1.44 -11.46 6.84
C ALA A 65 -2.62 -10.49 6.63
N LEU A 66 -2.94 -10.17 5.38
CA LEU A 66 -4.07 -9.30 5.04
C LEU A 66 -5.41 -9.84 5.54
N ARG A 67 -5.62 -11.16 5.52
CA ARG A 67 -6.82 -11.79 6.07
C ARG A 67 -6.91 -11.67 7.60
N ARG A 68 -5.78 -11.55 8.29
CA ARG A 68 -5.71 -11.46 9.76
C ARG A 68 -5.78 -10.02 10.29
N ALA A 69 -5.50 -9.04 9.43
CA ALA A 69 -5.69 -7.62 9.74
C ALA A 69 -7.17 -7.33 10.04
N ASP A 70 -7.41 -6.33 10.91
CA ASP A 70 -8.77 -5.90 11.25
C ASP A 70 -9.38 -5.05 10.13
N LEU A 71 -8.53 -4.35 9.36
CA LEU A 71 -8.92 -3.62 8.16
C LEU A 71 -7.74 -3.55 7.19
N VAL A 72 -8.01 -3.71 5.90
CA VAL A 72 -7.08 -3.36 4.83
C VAL A 72 -7.63 -2.11 4.13
N ILE A 73 -6.86 -1.03 4.11
CA ILE A 73 -7.15 0.17 3.34
C ILE A 73 -6.39 0.05 2.02
N ALA A 74 -7.12 0.01 0.91
CA ALA A 74 -6.55 0.00 -0.42
C ALA A 74 -6.55 1.40 -1.04
N TRP A 75 -5.45 1.80 -1.65
CA TRP A 75 -5.31 3.10 -2.33
C TRP A 75 -5.99 3.16 -3.70
N SER A 76 -6.42 2.01 -4.23
CA SER A 76 -7.12 1.90 -5.52
C SER A 76 -8.40 1.08 -5.40
N ARG A 77 -9.44 1.50 -6.13
CA ARG A 77 -10.69 0.74 -6.26
C ARG A 77 -10.45 -0.62 -6.91
N ALA A 78 -9.47 -0.71 -7.82
CA ALA A 78 -9.11 -1.95 -8.49
C ALA A 78 -8.50 -2.94 -7.49
N ILE A 79 -7.55 -2.49 -6.67
CA ILE A 79 -6.97 -3.28 -5.59
C ILE A 79 -8.05 -3.73 -4.61
N ALA A 80 -8.92 -2.81 -4.17
CA ALA A 80 -9.99 -3.13 -3.24
C ALA A 80 -10.95 -4.21 -3.79
N ALA A 81 -11.32 -4.10 -5.07
CA ALA A 81 -12.19 -5.06 -5.74
C ALA A 81 -11.52 -6.45 -5.86
N LEU A 82 -10.24 -6.46 -6.26
CA LEU A 82 -9.43 -7.68 -6.39
C LEU A 82 -9.28 -8.41 -5.06
N LEU A 83 -8.93 -7.71 -3.98
CA LEU A 83 -8.80 -8.30 -2.65
C LEU A 83 -10.13 -8.90 -2.16
N LYS A 84 -11.24 -8.22 -2.45
CA LYS A 84 -12.58 -8.75 -2.14
C LYS A 84 -12.91 -9.98 -2.97
N SER A 85 -12.56 -10.01 -4.27
CA SER A 85 -12.88 -11.15 -5.14
C SER A 85 -12.13 -12.43 -4.75
N ILE A 86 -10.95 -12.30 -4.15
CA ILE A 86 -10.18 -13.45 -3.62
C ILE A 86 -10.54 -13.80 -2.16
N GLY A 87 -11.56 -13.13 -1.58
CA GLY A 87 -12.16 -13.53 -0.31
C GLY A 87 -11.74 -12.76 0.94
N LEU A 88 -11.02 -11.64 0.82
CA LEU A 88 -10.78 -10.74 1.97
C LEU A 88 -12.06 -9.94 2.26
N ARG A 89 -12.53 -10.00 3.51
CA ARG A 89 -13.82 -9.41 3.91
C ARG A 89 -13.70 -7.95 4.37
N HIS A 90 -12.61 -7.61 5.06
CA HIS A 90 -12.43 -6.31 5.71
C HIS A 90 -11.52 -5.42 4.86
N VAL A 91 -12.04 -4.96 3.71
CA VAL A 91 -11.29 -4.12 2.76
C VAL A 91 -12.04 -2.81 2.51
N GLY A 92 -11.42 -1.70 2.88
CA GLY A 92 -11.84 -0.34 2.58
C GLY A 92 -11.06 0.25 1.41
N TYR A 93 -11.64 1.23 0.72
CA TYR A 93 -10.94 2.02 -0.28
C TYR A 93 -10.80 3.45 0.26
N LEU A 94 -9.57 3.95 0.30
CA LEU A 94 -9.26 5.34 0.64
C LEU A 94 -8.14 5.80 -0.31
N PRO A 95 -8.41 6.70 -1.26
CA PRO A 95 -7.38 7.20 -2.16
C PRO A 95 -6.38 8.10 -1.42
N TYR A 96 -5.20 8.25 -2.01
CA TYR A 96 -4.26 9.28 -1.61
C TYR A 96 -4.88 10.67 -1.77
N GLY A 97 -4.84 11.46 -0.69
CA GLY A 97 -5.23 12.87 -0.73
C GLY A 97 -4.06 13.74 -1.15
N LEU A 98 -4.29 14.63 -2.11
CA LEU A 98 -3.38 15.72 -2.43
C LEU A 98 -3.96 17.03 -1.89
N ASP A 99 -3.14 17.80 -1.19
CA ASP A 99 -3.48 19.17 -0.79
C ASP A 99 -3.44 20.07 -2.03
N LEU A 100 -4.61 20.49 -2.49
CA LEU A 100 -4.75 21.35 -3.67
C LEU A 100 -4.42 22.82 -3.37
N GLU A 101 -4.33 23.24 -2.11
CA GLU A 101 -3.85 24.60 -1.81
C GLU A 101 -2.35 24.72 -2.11
N SER A 102 -1.59 23.66 -1.81
CA SER A 102 -0.15 23.59 -2.07
C SER A 102 0.18 23.05 -3.47
N PHE A 103 -0.65 22.15 -4.01
CA PHE A 103 -0.45 21.48 -5.29
C PHE A 103 -1.68 21.63 -6.18
N ASP A 104 -1.92 22.86 -6.67
CA ASP A 104 -2.95 23.10 -7.68
C ASP A 104 -2.38 22.89 -9.09
N PRO A 105 -2.66 21.76 -9.77
CA PRO A 105 -2.17 21.51 -11.13
C PRO A 105 -2.73 22.50 -12.15
N LEU A 106 -3.80 23.24 -11.83
CA LEU A 106 -4.39 24.26 -12.72
C LEU A 106 -3.60 25.56 -12.70
N THR A 107 -2.74 25.77 -11.70
CA THR A 107 -1.93 27.01 -11.56
C THR A 107 -0.58 26.94 -12.27
N VAL A 108 -0.17 25.75 -12.70
CA VAL A 108 1.14 25.50 -13.31
C VAL A 108 1.01 25.05 -14.76
N SER A 109 2.02 25.34 -15.58
CA SER A 109 2.08 24.81 -16.96
C SER A 109 2.04 23.28 -16.91
N PRO A 110 1.20 22.60 -17.71
CA PRO A 110 1.24 21.14 -17.81
C PRO A 110 2.56 20.63 -18.41
N ARG A 111 3.41 21.54 -18.92
CA ARG A 111 4.75 21.25 -19.43
C ARG A 111 5.85 21.65 -18.45
N ILE A 112 5.52 22.08 -17.23
CA ILE A 112 6.49 22.57 -16.23
C ILE A 112 7.69 21.62 -16.04
N PHE A 113 7.44 20.31 -16.05
CA PHE A 113 8.51 19.32 -15.99
C PHE A 113 9.42 19.38 -17.23
N LEU A 114 8.84 19.39 -18.43
CA LEU A 114 9.63 19.44 -19.67
C LEU A 114 10.41 20.76 -19.78
N GLU A 115 9.79 21.87 -19.39
CA GLU A 115 10.39 23.21 -19.39
C GLU A 115 11.58 23.29 -18.43
N ASN A 116 11.40 22.85 -17.18
CA ASN A 116 12.44 22.93 -16.15
C ASN A 116 13.69 22.09 -16.48
N TYR A 117 13.52 21.02 -17.26
CA TYR A 117 14.62 20.12 -17.63
C TYR A 117 15.05 20.26 -19.10
N GLY A 118 14.51 21.22 -19.85
CA GLY A 118 14.87 21.45 -21.25
C GLY A 118 14.54 20.27 -22.18
N ILE A 119 13.50 19.50 -21.87
CA ILE A 119 13.11 18.31 -22.62
C ILE A 119 12.21 18.72 -23.80
N ASP A 120 12.57 18.28 -25.01
CA ASP A 120 11.81 18.58 -26.22
C ASP A 120 10.46 17.81 -26.24
N PRO A 121 9.31 18.51 -26.16
CA PRO A 121 7.99 17.88 -26.15
C PRO A 121 7.59 17.25 -27.50
N SER A 122 8.33 17.52 -28.58
CA SER A 122 8.12 16.87 -29.88
C SER A 122 8.73 15.46 -29.91
N ILE A 123 9.77 15.22 -29.10
CA ILE A 123 10.48 13.95 -28.98
C ILE A 123 9.93 13.12 -27.82
N PHE A 124 9.69 13.77 -26.67
CA PHE A 124 9.24 13.11 -25.45
C PHE A 124 7.84 13.55 -25.05
N LYS A 125 7.01 12.59 -24.62
CA LYS A 125 5.68 12.84 -24.06
C LYS A 125 5.65 12.35 -22.62
N VAL A 126 5.06 13.15 -21.74
CA VAL A 126 4.72 12.71 -20.39
C VAL A 126 3.47 11.85 -20.50
N VAL A 127 3.58 10.59 -20.09
CA VAL A 127 2.46 9.65 -20.00
C VAL A 127 2.23 9.38 -18.53
N TYR A 128 1.09 9.79 -18.01
CA TYR A 128 0.67 9.42 -16.66
C TYR A 128 0.01 8.05 -16.73
N SER A 129 0.51 7.10 -15.92
CA SER A 129 -0.08 5.77 -15.71
C SER A 129 -1.08 5.78 -14.57
#